data_AF-A0A2W5Y4S0-F1
#
_entry.id   AF-A0A2W5Y4S0-F1
#
_cell.length_a   1.000
_cell.length_b   1.000
_cell.length_c   1.000
_cell.angle_alpha   90.00
_cell.angle_beta   90.00
_cell.angle_gamma   90.00
#
_symmetry.space_group_name_H-M   'P 1'
#
loop_
_entity.id
_entity.type
_entity.pdbx_description
1 polymer ?
#
loop_
_entity_poly.entity_id
_entity_poly.type
_entity_poly.pdbx_seq_one_letter_code
_entity_poly.pdbx_strand_id
1 'polypeptide(L)'
;MLLLVAMAVTSVANVRSHGAPQWTGWFGLVAGGLALAGGVYGLRAVREPNRRSSHLRRALLLFGLGLLGWLVVMDVFTYLLLAGPEVALVAGLACAPTAGLAVLAVRWLDRYDSQPWPYLLAALVWGALAATLLVSLSETLWQMANYDLVPGQPLELSIAFMAGSNEEVAKGVAVFLLYLVLRERFQGVVAGIVYGAAVGIGFNFLETMTYIAHLYYLFSGLVPDPKAGPAWVGPLAAGVAQWFIRQVLGMFLGHPTYTALIGAGIGAAALLPKRHQRFLSILGGLLLAVAAHFSWDAWASLFPTSSSNALLLLISIPARNVLMTGPFTVVVLLVLVMGLEVEGAGLRRQLEQEVAAASGAVGAGEVPVLLSAWRRLDSRYAAFALGGWRTYRRLTRLQTAQLRLARLKWQREQQGKPADPHSEAAGRSQILELREALAV
;
A
#
# COMPACT_ATOMS: atom_id res chain seq x y z
N MET A 1 1.37 -2.01 -31.13
CA MET A 1 1.04 -3.17 -32.00
C MET A 1 2.06 -4.29 -31.85
N LEU A 2 3.36 -4.02 -31.97
CA LEU A 2 4.44 -5.02 -31.76
C LEU A 2 4.40 -5.72 -30.39
N LEU A 3 4.20 -4.96 -29.30
CA LEU A 3 4.01 -5.52 -27.96
C LEU A 3 2.82 -6.49 -27.86
N LEU A 4 1.71 -6.18 -28.53
CA LEU A 4 0.50 -7.02 -28.54
C LEU A 4 0.71 -8.31 -29.33
N VAL A 5 1.42 -8.21 -30.46
CA VAL A 5 1.79 -9.36 -31.27
C VAL A 5 2.78 -10.24 -30.50
N ALA A 6 3.77 -9.65 -29.84
CA ALA A 6 4.70 -10.38 -28.98
C ALA A 6 3.95 -11.10 -27.84
N MET A 7 3.07 -10.41 -27.11
CA MET A 7 2.25 -10.99 -26.04
C MET A 7 1.35 -12.14 -26.51
N ALA A 8 0.70 -11.99 -27.68
CA ALA A 8 -0.15 -13.02 -28.25
C ALA A 8 0.66 -14.23 -28.73
N VAL A 9 1.82 -14.00 -29.36
CA VAL A 9 2.71 -15.06 -29.84
C VAL A 9 3.33 -15.83 -28.67
N THR A 10 3.80 -15.15 -27.62
CA THR A 10 4.33 -15.82 -26.42
C THR A 10 3.24 -16.56 -25.65
N SER A 11 2.01 -16.04 -25.60
CA SER A 11 0.87 -16.74 -24.98
C SER A 11 0.53 -18.05 -25.69
N VAL A 12 0.46 -18.02 -27.03
CA VAL A 12 0.14 -19.19 -27.84
C VAL A 12 1.29 -20.20 -27.84
N ALA A 13 2.55 -19.73 -27.80
CA ALA A 13 3.73 -20.57 -27.66
C ALA A 13 3.74 -21.29 -26.30
N ASN A 14 3.41 -20.59 -25.21
CA ASN A 14 3.35 -21.17 -23.86
C ASN A 14 2.25 -22.24 -23.72
N VAL A 15 1.08 -22.07 -24.36
CA VAL A 15 0.03 -23.11 -24.37
C VAL A 15 0.49 -24.41 -25.05
N ARG A 16 1.38 -24.29 -26.05
CA ARG A 16 1.85 -25.42 -26.86
C ARG A 16 3.11 -26.09 -26.31
N SER A 17 3.88 -25.42 -25.47
CA SER A 17 5.09 -25.99 -24.85
C SER A 17 4.75 -26.81 -23.60
N HIS A 18 5.25 -28.05 -23.50
CA HIS A 18 5.02 -28.97 -22.37
C HIS A 18 5.67 -28.55 -21.03
N GLY A 19 6.11 -27.31 -20.88
CA GLY A 19 6.80 -26.79 -19.68
C GLY A 19 6.13 -25.58 -19.01
N ALA A 20 5.18 -24.91 -19.66
CA ALA A 20 4.43 -23.79 -19.09
C ALA A 20 3.00 -24.22 -18.78
N PRO A 21 2.43 -23.89 -17.60
CA PRO A 21 1.07 -24.29 -17.28
C PRO A 21 0.07 -23.60 -18.21
N GLN A 22 -0.84 -24.38 -18.80
CA GLN A 22 -1.82 -23.99 -19.83
C GLN A 22 -2.66 -22.75 -19.47
N TRP A 23 -2.79 -22.47 -18.16
CA TRP A 23 -3.49 -21.31 -17.60
C TRP A 23 -2.83 -19.97 -17.94
N THR A 24 -1.50 -19.92 -18.11
CA THR A 24 -0.79 -18.71 -18.57
C THR A 24 -1.29 -18.24 -19.94
N GLY A 25 -1.69 -19.18 -20.80
CA GLY A 25 -2.35 -18.90 -22.08
C GLY A 25 -3.73 -18.29 -21.94
N TRP A 26 -4.58 -18.82 -21.05
CA TRP A 26 -5.94 -18.31 -20.83
C TRP A 26 -5.95 -16.88 -20.32
N PHE A 27 -5.07 -16.53 -19.39
CA PHE A 27 -4.92 -15.16 -18.91
C PHE A 27 -4.27 -14.24 -19.96
N GLY A 28 -3.35 -14.75 -20.77
CA GLY A 28 -2.83 -14.05 -21.96
C GLY A 28 -3.90 -13.72 -22.99
N LEU A 29 -4.89 -14.61 -23.17
CA LEU A 29 -6.04 -14.36 -24.02
C LEU A 29 -6.97 -13.29 -23.45
N VAL A 30 -7.20 -13.28 -22.13
CA VAL A 30 -7.99 -12.21 -21.47
C VAL A 30 -7.28 -10.87 -21.58
N ALA A 31 -5.98 -10.81 -21.29
CA ALA A 31 -5.18 -9.61 -21.43
C ALA A 31 -5.10 -9.12 -22.88
N GLY A 32 -4.91 -10.04 -23.83
CA GLY A 32 -4.96 -9.77 -25.26
C GLY A 32 -6.33 -9.25 -25.69
N GLY A 33 -7.43 -9.81 -25.14
CA GLY A 33 -8.80 -9.34 -25.37
C GLY A 33 -9.05 -7.92 -24.84
N LEU A 34 -8.56 -7.61 -23.64
CA LEU A 34 -8.62 -6.26 -23.06
C LEU A 34 -7.83 -5.26 -23.89
N ALA A 35 -6.64 -5.65 -24.37
CA ALA A 35 -5.83 -4.80 -25.23
C ALA A 35 -6.45 -4.59 -26.62
N LEU A 36 -7.09 -5.62 -27.21
CA LEU A 36 -7.85 -5.49 -28.45
C LEU A 36 -9.05 -4.55 -28.26
N ALA A 37 -9.79 -4.69 -27.17
CA ALA A 37 -10.88 -3.77 -26.83
C ALA A 37 -10.37 -2.33 -26.64
N GLY A 38 -9.22 -2.16 -25.99
CA GLY A 38 -8.52 -0.88 -25.88
C GLY A 38 -8.19 -0.28 -27.26
N GLY A 39 -7.69 -1.10 -28.19
CA GLY A 39 -7.39 -0.71 -29.57
C GLY A 39 -8.65 -0.27 -30.34
N VAL A 40 -9.77 -0.95 -30.17
CA VAL A 40 -11.07 -0.56 -30.76
C VAL A 40 -11.53 0.81 -30.26
N TYR A 41 -11.42 1.06 -28.96
CA TYR A 41 -11.74 2.39 -28.41
C TYR A 41 -10.74 3.47 -28.85
N GLY A 42 -9.47 3.13 -29.04
CA GLY A 42 -8.47 4.03 -29.64
C GLY A 42 -8.83 4.44 -31.07
N LEU A 43 -9.24 3.48 -31.91
CA LEU A 43 -9.71 3.74 -33.27
C LEU A 43 -11.01 4.57 -33.28
N ARG A 44 -11.94 4.31 -32.36
CA ARG A 44 -13.16 5.13 -32.19
C ARG A 44 -12.83 6.55 -31.76
N ALA A 45 -11.78 6.77 -30.96
CA ALA A 45 -11.34 8.11 -30.58
C ALA A 45 -10.83 8.94 -31.76
N VAL A 46 -10.29 8.29 -32.80
CA VAL A 46 -9.87 8.93 -34.05
C VAL A 46 -11.07 9.23 -34.95
N ARG A 47 -12.05 8.31 -35.00
CA ARG A 47 -13.25 8.43 -35.86
C ARG A 47 -14.34 9.34 -35.28
N GLU A 48 -14.41 9.51 -33.97
CA GLU A 48 -15.44 10.29 -33.28
C GLU A 48 -14.85 11.43 -32.42
N PRO A 49 -14.46 12.57 -33.03
CA PRO A 49 -13.83 13.69 -32.33
C PRO A 49 -14.66 14.21 -31.14
N ASN A 50 -15.99 14.22 -31.28
CA ASN A 50 -16.93 14.69 -30.25
C ASN A 50 -16.94 13.83 -28.97
N ARG A 51 -16.44 12.59 -29.03
CA ARG A 51 -16.35 11.66 -27.88
C ARG A 51 -14.91 11.21 -27.59
N ARG A 52 -13.92 11.84 -28.23
CA ARG A 52 -12.51 11.47 -28.18
C ARG A 52 -11.98 11.29 -26.76
N SER A 53 -12.29 12.20 -25.84
CA SER A 53 -11.82 12.12 -24.44
C SER A 53 -12.42 10.92 -23.68
N SER A 54 -13.66 10.53 -23.98
CA SER A 54 -14.30 9.35 -23.37
C SER A 54 -13.71 8.06 -23.93
N HIS A 55 -13.53 7.99 -25.24
CA HIS A 55 -12.96 6.84 -25.93
C HIS A 55 -11.48 6.64 -25.60
N LEU A 56 -10.68 7.71 -25.52
CA LEU A 56 -9.29 7.64 -25.06
C LEU A 56 -9.21 7.16 -23.61
N ARG A 57 -10.07 7.64 -22.70
CA ARG A 57 -10.10 7.15 -21.31
C ARG A 57 -10.41 5.65 -21.25
N ARG A 58 -11.41 5.18 -22.00
CA ARG A 58 -11.75 3.74 -22.07
C ARG A 58 -10.64 2.92 -22.70
N ALA A 59 -10.01 3.42 -23.76
CA ALA A 59 -8.87 2.78 -24.40
C ALA A 59 -7.69 2.64 -23.42
N LEU A 60 -7.32 3.72 -22.74
CA LEU A 60 -6.24 3.74 -21.75
C LEU A 60 -6.53 2.78 -20.58
N LEU A 61 -7.78 2.76 -20.12
CA LEU A 61 -8.21 1.91 -19.01
C LEU A 61 -8.17 0.43 -19.40
N LEU A 62 -8.64 0.07 -20.59
CA LEU A 62 -8.62 -1.31 -21.09
C LEU A 62 -7.21 -1.79 -21.44
N PHE A 63 -6.37 -0.94 -22.04
CA PHE A 63 -4.96 -1.25 -22.22
C PHE A 63 -4.22 -1.39 -20.89
N GLY A 64 -4.50 -0.50 -19.94
CA GLY A 64 -3.95 -0.56 -18.58
C GLY A 64 -4.34 -1.86 -17.89
N LEU A 65 -5.62 -2.25 -17.91
CA LEU A 65 -6.11 -3.50 -17.34
C LEU A 65 -5.57 -4.74 -18.06
N GLY A 66 -5.46 -4.72 -19.39
CA GLY A 66 -4.90 -5.82 -20.16
C GLY A 66 -3.41 -6.02 -19.88
N LEU A 67 -2.65 -4.93 -19.82
CA LEU A 67 -1.23 -4.95 -19.48
C LEU A 67 -1.00 -5.39 -18.03
N LEU A 68 -1.78 -4.86 -17.08
CA LEU A 68 -1.75 -5.29 -15.67
C LEU A 68 -2.08 -6.77 -15.52
N GLY A 69 -3.16 -7.24 -16.15
CA GLY A 69 -3.57 -8.64 -16.10
C GLY A 69 -2.52 -9.59 -16.69
N TRP A 70 -1.90 -9.19 -17.82
CA TRP A 70 -0.85 -9.98 -18.45
C TRP A 70 0.41 -10.06 -17.61
N LEU A 71 0.88 -8.91 -17.14
CA LEU A 71 2.14 -8.85 -16.44
C LEU A 71 1.99 -9.52 -15.05
N VAL A 72 0.82 -9.44 -14.39
CA VAL A 72 0.58 -10.15 -13.10
C VAL A 72 0.76 -11.66 -13.31
N VAL A 73 0.37 -12.16 -14.48
CA VAL A 73 0.51 -13.55 -14.90
C VAL A 73 1.94 -13.90 -15.35
N MET A 74 2.76 -12.93 -15.71
CA MET A 74 4.15 -13.18 -16.10
C MET A 74 5.11 -13.14 -14.92
N ASP A 75 4.83 -12.42 -13.85
CA ASP A 75 5.84 -12.15 -12.82
C ASP A 75 5.56 -12.87 -11.48
N VAL A 76 4.36 -12.66 -10.92
CA VAL A 76 3.88 -13.37 -9.72
C VAL A 76 3.77 -14.86 -9.99
N PHE A 77 3.25 -15.20 -11.16
CA PHE A 77 3.00 -16.58 -11.52
C PHE A 77 4.28 -17.30 -11.95
N THR A 78 5.30 -16.67 -12.56
CA THR A 78 6.49 -17.42 -12.98
C THR A 78 7.24 -18.05 -11.80
N TYR A 79 7.53 -17.32 -10.73
CA TYR A 79 8.23 -17.91 -9.57
C TYR A 79 7.32 -18.76 -8.68
N LEU A 80 6.07 -18.35 -8.46
CA LEU A 80 5.11 -19.14 -7.69
C LEU A 80 4.75 -20.46 -8.41
N LEU A 81 4.75 -20.49 -9.75
CA LEU A 81 4.50 -21.71 -10.52
C LEU A 81 5.76 -22.59 -10.65
N LEU A 82 6.96 -22.00 -10.74
CA LEU A 82 8.22 -22.76 -10.73
C LEU A 82 8.42 -23.52 -9.42
N ALA A 83 8.06 -22.91 -8.28
CA ALA A 83 8.08 -23.57 -6.97
C ALA A 83 6.89 -24.55 -6.78
N GLY A 84 5.82 -24.37 -7.55
CA GLY A 84 4.59 -25.15 -7.49
C GLY A 84 3.45 -24.44 -6.74
N PRO A 85 2.19 -24.68 -7.14
CA PRO A 85 1.02 -23.97 -6.59
C PRO A 85 0.82 -24.18 -5.09
N GLU A 86 1.28 -25.31 -4.55
CA GLU A 86 1.24 -25.61 -3.12
C GLU A 86 2.15 -24.67 -2.32
N VAL A 87 3.37 -24.42 -2.82
CA VAL A 87 4.32 -23.49 -2.18
C VAL A 87 3.77 -22.08 -2.21
N ALA A 88 3.17 -21.68 -3.33
CA ALA A 88 2.52 -20.38 -3.46
C ALA A 88 1.38 -20.19 -2.44
N LEU A 89 0.54 -21.22 -2.27
CA LEU A 89 -0.54 -21.21 -1.29
C LEU A 89 0.00 -21.13 0.14
N VAL A 90 1.00 -21.94 0.49
CA VAL A 90 1.62 -21.94 1.82
C VAL A 90 2.27 -20.59 2.11
N ALA A 91 3.03 -20.03 1.17
CA ALA A 91 3.65 -18.70 1.31
C ALA A 91 2.58 -17.62 1.52
N GLY A 92 1.49 -17.66 0.74
CA GLY A 92 0.37 -16.73 0.88
C GLY A 92 -0.31 -16.83 2.24
N LEU A 93 -0.62 -18.05 2.69
CA LEU A 93 -1.21 -18.31 4.01
C LEU A 93 -0.29 -17.92 5.16
N ALA A 94 1.02 -18.11 5.02
CA ALA A 94 2.00 -17.68 6.02
C ALA A 94 2.11 -16.15 6.09
N CYS A 95 2.06 -15.44 4.95
CA CYS A 95 2.21 -13.99 4.91
C CYS A 95 0.92 -13.22 5.26
N ALA A 96 -0.25 -13.78 4.95
CA ALA A 96 -1.53 -13.08 5.04
C ALA A 96 -1.89 -12.57 6.45
N PRO A 97 -1.67 -13.33 7.56
CA PRO A 97 -1.98 -12.84 8.91
C PRO A 97 -1.22 -11.55 9.25
N THR A 98 0.09 -11.53 9.00
CA THR A 98 0.92 -10.36 9.32
C THR A 98 0.56 -9.16 8.44
N ALA A 99 0.30 -9.36 7.14
CA ALA A 99 -0.15 -8.29 6.26
C ALA A 99 -1.53 -7.75 6.67
N GLY A 100 -2.47 -8.63 7.01
CA GLY A 100 -3.80 -8.26 7.48
C GLY A 100 -3.76 -7.46 8.78
N LEU A 101 -2.96 -7.90 9.76
CA LEU A 101 -2.70 -7.16 10.99
C LEU A 101 -2.03 -5.82 10.72
N ALA A 102 -1.08 -5.75 9.77
CA ALA A 102 -0.43 -4.51 9.39
C ALA A 102 -1.42 -3.50 8.80
N VAL A 103 -2.31 -3.94 7.91
CA VAL A 103 -3.36 -3.07 7.34
C VAL A 103 -4.30 -2.56 8.43
N LEU A 104 -4.70 -3.43 9.37
CA LEU A 104 -5.53 -3.05 10.51
C LEU A 104 -4.82 -2.02 11.41
N ALA A 105 -3.54 -2.25 11.71
CA ALA A 105 -2.72 -1.36 12.52
C ALA A 105 -2.58 0.01 11.86
N VAL A 106 -2.20 0.06 10.58
CA VAL A 106 -2.05 1.30 9.81
C VAL A 106 -3.39 2.04 9.71
N ARG A 107 -4.49 1.34 9.44
CA ARG A 107 -5.82 1.96 9.42
C ARG A 107 -6.20 2.57 10.77
N TRP A 108 -5.76 1.95 11.86
CA TRP A 108 -6.02 2.41 13.22
C TRP A 108 -5.14 3.60 13.62
N LEU A 109 -3.99 3.83 12.95
CA LEU A 109 -3.16 5.02 13.16
C LEU A 109 -3.93 6.32 12.87
N ASP A 110 -4.80 6.33 11.85
CA ASP A 110 -5.79 7.41 11.66
C ASP A 110 -6.93 7.26 12.67
N ARG A 111 -6.63 7.73 13.87
CA ARG A 111 -7.52 7.64 15.03
C ARG A 111 -8.70 8.61 14.96
N TYR A 112 -8.81 9.50 14.00
CA TYR A 112 -9.92 10.46 13.95
C TYR A 112 -10.86 10.22 12.77
N ASP A 113 -10.37 9.68 11.66
CA ASP A 113 -11.18 9.36 10.49
C ASP A 113 -10.61 8.16 9.75
N SER A 114 -10.87 6.98 10.30
CA SER A 114 -10.33 5.75 9.73
C SER A 114 -10.69 5.61 8.26
N GLN A 115 -9.67 5.49 7.42
CA GLN A 115 -9.82 5.53 5.98
C GLN A 115 -10.82 4.46 5.46
N PRO A 116 -11.62 4.76 4.42
CA PRO A 116 -12.58 3.81 3.87
C PRO A 116 -11.88 2.58 3.28
N TRP A 117 -12.40 1.40 3.62
CA TRP A 117 -11.84 0.12 3.17
C TRP A 117 -11.60 0.01 1.66
N PRO A 118 -12.51 0.43 0.77
CA PRO A 118 -12.30 0.25 -0.67
C PRO A 118 -11.00 0.91 -1.18
N TYR A 119 -10.67 2.10 -0.67
CA TYR A 119 -9.47 2.82 -1.09
C TYR A 119 -8.20 2.24 -0.45
N LEU A 120 -8.29 1.80 0.80
CA LEU A 120 -7.19 1.13 1.48
C LEU A 120 -6.85 -0.22 0.83
N LEU A 121 -7.88 -0.99 0.45
CA LEU A 121 -7.72 -2.24 -0.29
C LEU A 121 -7.23 -2.00 -1.73
N ALA A 122 -7.69 -0.93 -2.40
CA ALA A 122 -7.16 -0.55 -3.70
C ALA A 122 -5.66 -0.18 -3.63
N ALA A 123 -5.25 0.55 -2.58
CA ALA A 123 -3.84 0.85 -2.31
C ALA A 123 -3.03 -0.45 -2.09
N LEU A 124 -3.54 -1.35 -1.25
CA LEU A 124 -2.93 -2.65 -0.98
C LEU A 124 -2.77 -3.48 -2.27
N VAL A 125 -3.84 -3.60 -3.06
CA VAL A 125 -3.84 -4.36 -4.32
C VAL A 125 -2.92 -3.73 -5.35
N TRP A 126 -2.83 -2.40 -5.41
CA TRP A 126 -1.85 -1.75 -6.27
C TRP A 126 -0.43 -2.07 -5.86
N GLY A 127 -0.12 -1.97 -4.57
CA GLY A 127 1.19 -2.31 -4.03
C GLY A 127 1.59 -3.74 -4.37
N ALA A 128 0.71 -4.69 -4.12
CA ALA A 128 0.93 -6.08 -4.48
C ALA A 128 1.07 -6.21 -6.00
N LEU A 129 0.02 -5.94 -6.77
CA LEU A 129 -0.05 -6.39 -8.15
C LEU A 129 0.52 -5.42 -9.16
N ALA A 130 0.32 -4.12 -9.01
CA ALA A 130 0.70 -3.13 -10.01
C ALA A 130 2.14 -2.66 -9.86
N ALA A 131 2.58 -2.42 -8.62
CA ALA A 131 3.91 -1.88 -8.36
C ALA A 131 4.99 -2.94 -8.63
N THR A 132 4.85 -4.15 -8.08
CA THR A 132 5.76 -5.29 -8.34
C THR A 132 5.96 -5.54 -9.83
N LEU A 133 4.90 -5.30 -10.60
CA LEU A 133 4.87 -5.45 -12.04
C LEU A 133 5.68 -4.45 -12.83
N LEU A 134 5.48 -3.18 -12.49
CA LEU A 134 6.19 -2.08 -13.11
C LEU A 134 7.68 -2.21 -12.82
N VAL A 135 8.01 -2.73 -11.64
CA VAL A 135 9.37 -2.98 -11.16
C VAL A 135 10.01 -4.09 -11.97
N SER A 136 9.41 -5.28 -12.04
CA SER A 136 10.00 -6.40 -12.78
C SER A 136 10.16 -6.09 -14.27
N LEU A 137 9.23 -5.34 -14.87
CA LEU A 137 9.40 -4.82 -16.22
C LEU A 137 10.61 -3.87 -16.31
N SER A 138 10.72 -2.93 -15.37
CA SER A 138 11.82 -1.96 -15.34
C SER A 138 13.18 -2.62 -15.14
N GLU A 139 13.26 -3.64 -14.28
CA GLU A 139 14.46 -4.42 -14.02
C GLU A 139 14.87 -5.25 -15.23
N THR A 140 13.90 -5.91 -15.88
CA THR A 140 14.15 -6.67 -17.11
C THR A 140 14.72 -5.76 -18.21
N LEU A 141 14.12 -4.58 -18.42
CA LEU A 141 14.62 -3.60 -19.39
C LEU A 141 16.00 -3.06 -19.01
N TRP A 142 16.24 -2.84 -17.72
CA TRP A 142 17.54 -2.39 -17.21
C TRP A 142 18.63 -3.43 -17.44
N GLN A 143 18.36 -4.70 -17.14
CA GLN A 143 19.29 -5.82 -17.35
C GLN A 143 19.63 -5.97 -18.83
N MET A 144 18.66 -5.85 -19.73
CA MET A 144 18.91 -5.87 -21.19
C MET A 144 19.79 -4.69 -21.65
N ALA A 145 19.70 -3.54 -20.99
CA ALA A 145 20.44 -2.34 -21.37
C ALA A 145 21.87 -2.28 -20.79
N ASN A 146 22.15 -2.99 -19.68
CA ASN A 146 23.38 -2.83 -18.90
C ASN A 146 24.22 -4.11 -18.75
N TYR A 147 23.89 -5.18 -19.45
CA TYR A 147 24.52 -6.50 -19.27
C TYR A 147 26.06 -6.51 -19.41
N ASP A 148 26.66 -5.49 -20.05
CA ASP A 148 28.09 -5.49 -20.40
C ASP A 148 28.91 -4.25 -19.95
N LEU A 149 28.36 -3.30 -19.18
CA LEU A 149 29.00 -1.96 -19.08
C LEU A 149 29.87 -1.69 -17.85
N VAL A 150 29.67 -2.32 -16.68
CA VAL A 150 30.54 -2.14 -15.50
C VAL A 150 30.48 -3.35 -14.56
N PRO A 151 31.58 -4.09 -14.29
CA PRO A 151 31.62 -5.10 -13.22
C PRO A 151 32.04 -4.51 -11.86
N GLY A 152 31.63 -5.16 -10.76
CA GLY A 152 32.10 -4.87 -9.39
C GLY A 152 31.14 -4.03 -8.52
N GLN A 153 31.62 -3.51 -7.39
CA GLN A 153 30.82 -2.73 -6.41
C GLN A 153 30.01 -1.55 -7.00
N PRO A 154 30.50 -0.82 -8.04
CA PRO A 154 29.68 0.20 -8.69
C PRO A 154 28.39 -0.36 -9.32
N LEU A 155 28.41 -1.61 -9.79
CA LEU A 155 27.24 -2.28 -10.34
C LEU A 155 26.20 -2.57 -9.24
N GLU A 156 26.62 -3.14 -8.11
CA GLU A 156 25.72 -3.46 -6.99
C GLU A 156 25.01 -2.23 -6.43
N LEU A 157 25.75 -1.13 -6.24
CA LEU A 157 25.16 0.13 -5.81
C LEU A 157 24.20 0.71 -6.85
N SER A 158 24.52 0.58 -8.14
CA SER A 158 23.60 1.01 -9.20
C SER A 158 22.33 0.17 -9.24
N ILE A 159 22.42 -1.15 -9.05
CA ILE A 159 21.27 -2.05 -8.95
C ILE A 159 20.41 -1.67 -7.75
N ALA A 160 21.00 -1.49 -6.57
CA ALA A 160 20.30 -1.05 -5.37
C ALA A 160 19.58 0.29 -5.57
N PHE A 161 20.23 1.25 -6.24
CA PHE A 161 19.61 2.54 -6.53
C PHE A 161 18.46 2.42 -7.53
N MET A 162 18.64 1.62 -8.58
CA MET A 162 17.63 1.39 -9.61
C MET A 162 16.42 0.65 -9.06
N ALA A 163 16.62 -0.40 -8.26
CA ALA A 163 15.56 -1.10 -7.54
C ALA A 163 14.81 -0.11 -6.63
N GLY A 164 15.54 0.58 -5.74
CA GLY A 164 14.99 1.59 -4.85
C GLY A 164 14.15 2.66 -5.55
N SER A 165 14.67 3.22 -6.64
CA SER A 165 14.00 4.28 -7.41
C SER A 165 12.77 3.79 -8.16
N ASN A 166 12.88 2.71 -8.94
CA ASN A 166 11.77 2.21 -9.75
C ASN A 166 10.62 1.71 -8.88
N GLU A 167 10.94 1.00 -7.80
CA GLU A 167 9.96 0.52 -6.84
C GLU A 167 9.18 1.63 -6.16
N GLU A 168 9.88 2.60 -5.59
CA GLU A 168 9.23 3.67 -4.84
C GLU A 168 8.46 4.62 -5.76
N VAL A 169 8.91 4.82 -7.00
CA VAL A 169 8.12 5.53 -8.02
C VAL A 169 6.83 4.77 -8.36
N ALA A 170 6.92 3.46 -8.63
CA ALA A 170 5.75 2.65 -8.99
C ALA A 170 4.69 2.60 -7.87
N LYS A 171 5.15 2.52 -6.61
CA LYS A 171 4.29 2.59 -5.41
C LYS A 171 3.73 4.01 -5.23
N GLY A 172 4.57 5.03 -5.38
CA GLY A 172 4.19 6.43 -5.25
C GLY A 172 3.11 6.90 -6.23
N VAL A 173 3.06 6.32 -7.43
CA VAL A 173 1.99 6.58 -8.40
C VAL A 173 0.61 6.27 -7.82
N ALA A 174 0.43 5.17 -7.08
CA ALA A 174 -0.86 4.88 -6.45
C ALA A 174 -1.28 5.96 -5.45
N VAL A 175 -0.35 6.36 -4.58
CA VAL A 175 -0.62 7.38 -3.56
C VAL A 175 -0.98 8.70 -4.24
N PHE A 176 -0.26 9.07 -5.30
CA PHE A 176 -0.55 10.27 -6.07
C PHE A 176 -1.90 10.21 -6.79
N LEU A 177 -2.26 9.06 -7.36
CA LEU A 177 -3.58 8.85 -7.96
C LEU A 177 -4.70 8.95 -6.92
N LEU A 178 -4.51 8.36 -5.73
CA LEU A 178 -5.47 8.49 -4.62
C LEU A 178 -5.62 9.95 -4.19
N TYR A 179 -4.52 10.70 -4.09
CA TYR A 179 -4.56 12.14 -3.83
C TYR A 179 -5.35 12.91 -4.90
N LEU A 180 -5.19 12.57 -6.18
CA LEU A 180 -5.92 13.22 -7.28
C LEU A 180 -7.40 12.87 -7.31
N VAL A 181 -7.77 11.62 -7.02
CA VAL A 181 -9.15 11.12 -7.06
C VAL A 181 -9.92 11.48 -5.80
N LEU A 182 -9.27 11.46 -4.64
CA LEU A 182 -9.88 11.64 -3.32
C LEU A 182 -9.56 13.01 -2.72
N ARG A 183 -9.48 14.09 -3.51
CA ARG A 183 -9.08 15.43 -3.03
C ARG A 183 -9.83 15.92 -1.79
N GLU A 184 -11.08 15.50 -1.61
CA GLU A 184 -11.91 15.88 -0.45
C GLU A 184 -11.63 15.04 0.81
N ARG A 185 -11.09 13.83 0.66
CA ARG A 185 -10.83 12.87 1.76
C ARG A 185 -9.35 12.67 2.07
N PHE A 186 -8.50 12.76 1.05
CA PHE A 186 -7.05 12.71 1.14
C PHE A 186 -6.56 14.10 1.56
N GLN A 187 -6.74 14.38 2.85
CA GLN A 187 -6.42 15.68 3.43
C GLN A 187 -5.43 15.46 4.55
N GLY A 188 -4.26 16.07 4.42
CA GLY A 188 -3.23 16.02 5.43
C GLY A 188 -2.33 14.80 5.39
N VAL A 189 -1.36 14.85 6.29
CA VAL A 189 -0.20 13.97 6.32
C VAL A 189 -0.56 12.58 6.82
N VAL A 190 -1.48 12.48 7.79
CA VAL A 190 -1.92 11.20 8.39
C VAL A 190 -2.57 10.30 7.34
N ALA A 191 -3.53 10.84 6.56
CA ALA A 191 -4.16 10.11 5.47
C ALA A 191 -3.13 9.64 4.43
N GLY A 192 -2.17 10.52 4.10
CA GLY A 192 -1.07 10.21 3.20
C GLY A 192 -0.22 9.03 3.68
N ILE A 193 0.22 9.05 4.94
CA ILE A 193 0.96 7.95 5.57
C ILE A 193 0.17 6.65 5.54
N VAL A 194 -1.13 6.68 5.86
CA VAL A 194 -1.98 5.49 5.89
C VAL A 194 -2.11 4.85 4.51
N TYR A 195 -2.37 5.64 3.47
CA TYR A 195 -2.43 5.11 2.11
C TYR A 195 -1.07 4.65 1.60
N GLY A 196 0.00 5.41 1.89
CA GLY A 196 1.36 5.05 1.52
C GLY A 196 1.80 3.72 2.14
N ALA A 197 1.62 3.56 3.45
CA ALA A 197 1.91 2.32 4.15
C ALA A 197 1.05 1.16 3.63
N ALA A 198 -0.22 1.37 3.28
CA ALA A 198 -1.06 0.33 2.69
C ALA A 198 -0.54 -0.17 1.33
N VAL A 199 -0.07 0.73 0.46
CA VAL A 199 0.64 0.34 -0.78
C VAL A 199 1.89 -0.46 -0.45
N GLY A 200 2.73 0.04 0.46
CA GLY A 200 3.95 -0.67 0.87
C GLY A 200 3.68 -2.06 1.45
N ILE A 201 2.58 -2.25 2.20
CA ILE A 201 2.23 -3.56 2.80
C ILE A 201 1.88 -4.55 1.70
N GLY A 202 1.15 -4.10 0.68
CA GLY A 202 0.77 -4.94 -0.45
C GLY A 202 2.00 -5.39 -1.23
N PHE A 203 2.92 -4.46 -1.48
CA PHE A 203 4.19 -4.76 -2.15
C PHE A 203 5.01 -5.78 -1.34
N ASN A 204 5.26 -5.49 -0.06
CA ASN A 204 6.01 -6.37 0.83
C ASN A 204 5.41 -7.78 0.90
N PHE A 205 4.08 -7.88 0.96
CA PHE A 205 3.37 -9.16 1.00
C PHE A 205 3.69 -10.02 -0.22
N LEU A 206 3.52 -9.46 -1.42
CA LEU A 206 3.71 -10.21 -2.64
C LEU A 206 5.19 -10.52 -2.91
N GLU A 207 6.05 -9.54 -2.71
CA GLU A 207 7.48 -9.70 -2.90
C GLU A 207 8.05 -10.73 -1.92
N THR A 208 7.58 -10.75 -0.67
CA THR A 208 7.98 -11.81 0.26
C THR A 208 7.56 -13.19 -0.26
N MET A 209 6.35 -13.32 -0.82
CA MET A 209 5.91 -14.58 -1.42
C MET A 209 6.80 -15.00 -2.59
N THR A 210 7.20 -14.08 -3.47
CA THR A 210 8.08 -14.39 -4.60
C THR A 210 9.47 -14.79 -4.13
N TYR A 211 10.03 -14.13 -3.10
CA TYR A 211 11.31 -14.53 -2.49
C TYR A 211 11.25 -15.93 -1.85
N ILE A 212 10.16 -16.23 -1.11
CA ILE A 212 9.95 -17.57 -0.54
C ILE A 212 9.92 -18.62 -1.65
N ALA A 213 9.13 -18.39 -2.70
CA ALA A 213 9.00 -19.32 -3.82
C ALA A 213 10.32 -19.50 -4.59
N HIS A 214 11.02 -18.39 -4.85
CA HIS A 214 12.30 -18.40 -5.56
C HIS A 214 13.35 -19.21 -4.81
N LEU A 215 13.52 -18.96 -3.50
CA LEU A 215 14.48 -19.74 -2.71
C LEU A 215 14.04 -21.19 -2.55
N TYR A 216 12.75 -21.46 -2.34
CA TYR A 216 12.27 -22.84 -2.30
C TYR A 216 12.64 -23.59 -3.58
N TYR A 217 12.38 -22.99 -4.75
CA TYR A 217 12.73 -23.56 -6.05
C TYR A 217 14.24 -23.83 -6.17
N LEU A 218 15.09 -22.84 -5.87
CA LEU A 218 16.54 -22.99 -5.95
C LEU A 218 17.07 -24.14 -5.08
N PHE A 219 16.62 -24.22 -3.83
CA PHE A 219 17.08 -25.25 -2.90
C PHE A 219 16.46 -26.64 -3.19
N SER A 220 15.33 -26.69 -3.90
CA SER A 220 14.69 -27.96 -4.30
C SER A 220 15.43 -28.65 -5.45
N GLY A 221 16.16 -27.87 -6.28
CA GLY A 221 16.96 -28.39 -7.39
C GLY A 221 18.38 -28.82 -7.01
N LEU A 222 18.80 -28.63 -5.75
CA LEU A 222 20.11 -29.07 -5.27
C LEU A 222 20.10 -30.59 -5.00
N VAL A 223 21.20 -31.27 -5.35
CA VAL A 223 21.39 -32.69 -5.00
C VAL A 223 21.32 -32.82 -3.47
N PRO A 224 20.40 -33.64 -2.91
CA PRO A 224 20.29 -33.78 -1.47
C PRO A 224 21.62 -34.26 -0.89
N ASP A 225 22.27 -33.44 -0.06
CA ASP A 225 23.40 -33.90 0.74
C ASP A 225 22.85 -34.94 1.73
N PRO A 226 23.35 -36.19 1.72
CA PRO A 226 22.91 -37.23 2.67
C PRO A 226 23.05 -36.83 4.14
N LYS A 227 23.89 -35.82 4.44
CA LYS A 227 24.10 -35.27 5.78
C LYS A 227 23.19 -34.09 6.12
N ALA A 228 22.50 -33.50 5.14
CA ALA A 228 21.64 -32.32 5.33
C ALA A 228 20.20 -32.64 5.75
N GLY A 229 19.89 -33.93 5.98
CA GLY A 229 18.54 -34.38 6.36
C GLY A 229 17.62 -34.56 5.14
N PRO A 230 16.29 -34.67 5.36
CA PRO A 230 15.34 -34.85 4.28
C PRO A 230 15.40 -33.73 3.22
N ALA A 231 15.21 -34.07 1.94
CA ALA A 231 15.34 -33.14 0.81
C ALA A 231 14.46 -31.87 0.90
N TRP A 232 13.38 -31.91 1.68
CA TRP A 232 12.48 -30.77 1.90
C TRP A 232 12.98 -29.77 2.96
N VAL A 233 13.95 -30.14 3.81
CA VAL A 233 14.39 -29.31 4.94
C VAL A 233 15.08 -28.03 4.47
N GLY A 234 15.98 -28.12 3.49
CA GLY A 234 16.67 -26.95 2.91
C GLY A 234 15.71 -25.92 2.31
N PRO A 235 14.84 -26.32 1.36
CA PRO A 235 13.82 -25.44 0.78
C PRO A 235 12.91 -24.79 1.82
N LEU A 236 12.44 -25.56 2.80
CA LEU A 236 11.59 -25.03 3.87
C LEU A 236 12.33 -24.01 4.74
N ALA A 237 13.57 -24.31 5.14
CA ALA A 237 14.37 -23.42 5.96
C ALA A 237 14.62 -22.08 5.26
N ALA A 238 14.91 -22.10 3.95
CA ALA A 238 15.10 -20.89 3.15
C ALA A 238 13.80 -20.05 3.06
N GLY A 239 12.65 -20.70 2.86
CA GLY A 239 11.35 -20.02 2.88
C GLY A 239 11.00 -19.42 4.24
N VAL A 240 11.22 -20.15 5.33
CA VAL A 240 10.99 -19.65 6.70
C VAL A 240 11.89 -18.46 7.03
N ALA A 241 13.16 -18.49 6.59
CA ALA A 241 14.07 -17.38 6.76
C ALA A 241 13.56 -16.11 6.05
N GLN A 242 13.09 -16.22 4.80
CA GLN A 242 12.53 -15.08 4.07
C GLN A 242 11.25 -14.54 4.69
N TRP A 243 10.34 -15.43 5.11
CA TRP A 243 9.15 -15.03 5.84
C TRP A 243 9.51 -14.27 7.12
N PHE A 244 10.45 -14.76 7.92
CA PHE A 244 10.85 -14.09 9.16
C PHE A 244 11.49 -12.72 8.90
N ILE A 245 12.44 -12.65 7.97
CA ILE A 245 13.20 -11.42 7.70
C ILE A 245 12.31 -10.35 7.06
N ARG A 246 11.52 -10.71 6.04
CA ARG A 246 10.73 -9.73 5.28
C ARG A 246 9.34 -9.50 5.86
N GLN A 247 8.66 -10.58 6.30
CA GLN A 247 7.28 -10.48 6.75
C GLN A 247 7.14 -10.18 8.23
N VAL A 248 8.04 -10.68 9.09
CA VAL A 248 7.95 -10.46 10.53
C VAL A 248 8.74 -9.21 10.93
N LEU A 249 10.03 -9.18 10.59
CA LEU A 249 10.90 -8.05 10.93
C LEU A 249 10.71 -6.87 9.97
N GLY A 250 10.64 -7.16 8.67
CA GLY A 250 10.58 -6.14 7.62
C GLY A 250 9.23 -5.46 7.45
N MET A 251 8.12 -5.99 7.96
CA MET A 251 6.78 -5.48 7.65
C MET A 251 6.60 -4.00 7.96
N PHE A 252 7.01 -3.50 9.13
CA PHE A 252 6.89 -2.07 9.43
C PHE A 252 8.15 -1.27 9.14
N LEU A 253 9.29 -1.94 8.96
CA LEU A 253 10.59 -1.31 8.80
C LEU A 253 11.01 -1.17 7.33
N GLY A 254 10.44 -1.95 6.41
CA GLY A 254 10.74 -1.92 4.98
C GLY A 254 9.76 -1.07 4.18
N HIS A 255 9.22 -1.64 3.09
CA HIS A 255 8.40 -0.92 2.12
C HIS A 255 7.24 -0.10 2.71
N PRO A 256 6.53 -0.55 3.77
CA PRO A 256 5.50 0.30 4.40
C PRO A 256 6.04 1.61 4.95
N THR A 257 7.25 1.63 5.50
CA THR A 257 7.92 2.87 5.93
C THR A 257 8.30 3.72 4.72
N TYR A 258 8.92 3.13 3.69
CA TYR A 258 9.40 3.88 2.53
C TYR A 258 8.25 4.56 1.80
N THR A 259 7.19 3.81 1.48
CA THR A 259 6.04 4.36 0.78
C THR A 259 5.20 5.29 1.68
N ALA A 260 5.25 5.13 3.00
CA ALA A 260 4.66 6.11 3.93
C ALA A 260 5.37 7.47 3.88
N LEU A 261 6.68 7.55 3.59
CA LEU A 261 7.37 8.83 3.37
C LEU A 261 6.84 9.55 2.13
N ILE A 262 6.58 8.81 1.05
CA ILE A 262 5.91 9.33 -0.15
C ILE A 262 4.51 9.84 0.22
N GLY A 263 3.77 9.03 0.97
CA GLY A 263 2.48 9.35 1.56
C GLY A 263 2.49 10.67 2.33
N ALA A 264 3.44 10.83 3.24
CA ALA A 264 3.61 12.03 4.05
C ALA A 264 3.89 13.25 3.17
N GLY A 265 4.80 13.13 2.20
CA GLY A 265 5.14 14.21 1.26
C GLY A 265 3.95 14.67 0.43
N ILE A 266 3.15 13.75 -0.09
CA ILE A 266 1.91 14.05 -0.84
C ILE A 266 0.83 14.62 0.09
N GLY A 267 0.67 14.07 1.29
CA GLY A 267 -0.28 14.56 2.29
C GLY A 267 0.03 15.98 2.76
N ALA A 268 1.29 16.31 2.96
CA ALA A 268 1.75 17.67 3.25
C ALA A 268 1.51 18.61 2.06
N ALA A 269 1.75 18.15 0.83
CA ALA A 269 1.47 18.93 -0.38
C ALA A 269 -0.01 19.33 -0.51
N ALA A 270 -0.94 18.54 0.02
CA ALA A 270 -2.36 18.88 0.05
C ALA A 270 -2.66 20.14 0.89
N LEU A 271 -1.82 20.44 1.90
CA LEU A 271 -2.00 21.56 2.82
C LEU A 271 -1.26 22.83 2.37
N LEU A 272 -0.29 22.71 1.46
CA LEU A 272 0.55 23.85 1.06
C LEU A 272 -0.17 24.74 0.02
N PRO A 273 -0.10 26.08 0.14
CA PRO A 273 -0.80 26.97 -0.79
C PRO A 273 -0.06 27.13 -2.14
N LYS A 274 1.28 27.15 -2.13
CA LYS A 274 2.09 27.45 -3.33
C LYS A 274 2.48 26.19 -4.09
N ARG A 275 2.34 26.22 -5.42
CA ARG A 275 2.65 25.07 -6.30
C ARG A 275 4.08 24.53 -6.15
N HIS A 276 5.08 25.39 -6.02
CA HIS A 276 6.46 24.94 -5.85
C HIS A 276 6.68 24.22 -4.52
N GLN A 277 6.03 24.66 -3.43
CA GLN A 277 6.12 24.00 -2.13
C GLN A 277 5.47 22.61 -2.17
N ARG A 278 4.34 22.47 -2.89
CA ARG A 278 3.71 21.17 -3.14
C ARG A 278 4.65 20.22 -3.87
N PHE A 279 5.28 20.71 -4.95
CA PHE A 279 6.23 19.92 -5.71
C PHE A 279 7.42 19.48 -4.85
N LEU A 280 8.04 20.40 -4.11
CA LEU A 280 9.15 20.09 -3.21
C LEU A 280 8.77 19.09 -2.11
N SER A 281 7.55 19.17 -1.58
CA SER A 281 7.03 18.23 -0.59
C SER A 281 6.86 16.82 -1.16
N ILE A 282 6.26 16.70 -2.35
CA ILE A 282 6.10 15.42 -3.06
C ILE A 282 7.47 14.83 -3.40
N LEU A 283 8.36 15.66 -3.97
CA LEU A 283 9.72 15.25 -4.34
C LEU A 283 10.53 14.84 -3.11
N GLY A 284 10.45 15.59 -2.01
CA GLY A 284 11.13 15.27 -0.76
C GLY A 284 10.68 13.94 -0.17
N GLY A 285 9.37 13.65 -0.17
CA GLY A 285 8.84 12.37 0.25
C GLY A 285 9.35 11.20 -0.61
N LEU A 286 9.39 11.39 -1.94
CA LEU A 286 9.94 10.40 -2.87
C LEU A 286 11.44 10.18 -2.67
N LEU A 287 12.24 11.25 -2.57
CA LEU A 287 13.68 11.14 -2.38
C LEU A 287 14.04 10.47 -1.06
N LEU A 288 13.32 10.76 0.02
CA LEU A 288 13.51 10.07 1.30
C LEU A 288 13.13 8.58 1.21
N ALA A 289 12.06 8.24 0.49
CA ALA A 289 11.68 6.84 0.28
C ALA A 289 12.75 6.08 -0.53
N VAL A 290 13.24 6.67 -1.62
CA VAL A 290 14.31 6.09 -2.44
C VAL A 290 15.60 5.97 -1.63
N ALA A 291 15.96 6.97 -0.83
CA ALA A 291 17.14 6.90 0.03
C ALA A 291 17.03 5.80 1.09
N ALA A 292 15.85 5.66 1.72
CA ALA A 292 15.59 4.61 2.70
C ALA A 292 15.72 3.23 2.07
N HIS A 293 15.08 3.03 0.91
CA HIS A 293 15.12 1.76 0.22
C HIS A 293 16.52 1.42 -0.31
N PHE A 294 17.18 2.38 -0.98
CA PHE A 294 18.56 2.25 -1.42
C PHE A 294 19.49 1.89 -0.26
N SER A 295 19.34 2.52 0.92
CA SER A 295 20.19 2.22 2.07
C SER A 295 20.09 0.77 2.54
N TRP A 296 18.89 0.19 2.47
CA TRP A 296 18.66 -1.21 2.80
C TRP A 296 19.35 -2.14 1.80
N ASP A 297 19.12 -1.93 0.51
CA ASP A 297 19.67 -2.78 -0.56
C ASP A 297 21.19 -2.65 -0.67
N ALA A 298 21.70 -1.42 -0.65
CA ALA A 298 23.12 -1.15 -0.71
C ALA A 298 23.85 -1.80 0.47
N TRP A 299 23.28 -1.71 1.68
CA TRP A 299 23.88 -2.36 2.83
C TRP A 299 23.85 -3.88 2.72
N ALA A 300 22.71 -4.45 2.32
CA ALA A 300 22.57 -5.90 2.16
C ALA A 300 23.58 -6.46 1.14
N SER A 301 23.89 -5.70 0.09
CA SER A 301 24.88 -6.06 -0.93
C SER A 301 26.32 -5.89 -0.44
N LEU A 302 26.66 -4.74 0.15
CA LEU A 302 28.04 -4.42 0.55
C LEU A 302 28.50 -5.17 1.81
N PHE A 303 27.56 -5.48 2.71
CA PHE A 303 27.84 -6.12 4.00
C PHE A 303 26.96 -7.37 4.20
N PRO A 304 27.16 -8.41 3.36
CA PRO A 304 26.37 -9.62 3.45
C PRO A 304 26.63 -10.32 4.79
N THR A 305 25.58 -10.54 5.58
CA THR A 305 25.69 -11.25 6.86
C THR A 305 25.61 -12.75 6.63
N SER A 306 26.74 -13.44 6.82
CA SER A 306 26.80 -14.90 6.90
C SER A 306 27.48 -15.33 8.20
N SER A 307 26.92 -16.32 8.87
CA SER A 307 27.45 -16.88 10.12
C SER A 307 26.93 -18.29 10.30
N SER A 308 27.80 -19.22 10.70
CA SER A 308 27.39 -20.57 11.11
C SER A 308 26.68 -20.59 12.47
N ASN A 309 26.82 -19.53 13.26
CA ASN A 309 26.14 -19.36 14.53
C ASN A 309 24.77 -18.71 14.33
N ALA A 310 23.71 -19.49 14.54
CA ALA A 310 22.32 -19.05 14.39
C ALA A 310 21.93 -17.92 15.37
N LEU A 311 22.49 -17.91 16.59
CA LEU A 311 22.22 -16.84 17.56
C LEU A 311 22.77 -15.50 17.09
N LEU A 312 23.96 -15.50 16.46
CA LEU A 312 24.51 -14.28 15.87
C LEU A 312 23.62 -13.76 14.75
N LEU A 313 23.11 -14.63 13.86
CA LEU A 313 22.19 -14.23 12.79
C LEU A 313 20.87 -13.68 13.33
N LEU A 314 20.33 -14.30 14.39
CA LEU A 314 19.09 -13.89 15.04
C LEU A 314 19.19 -12.48 15.65
N ILE A 315 20.40 -12.02 15.99
CA ILE A 315 20.65 -10.69 16.53
C ILE A 315 21.06 -9.71 15.43
N SER A 316 22.00 -10.10 14.56
CA SER A 316 22.60 -9.21 13.56
C SER A 316 21.59 -8.78 12.50
N ILE A 317 20.65 -9.65 12.11
CA ILE A 317 19.66 -9.34 11.08
C ILE A 317 18.63 -8.30 11.57
N PRO A 318 17.97 -8.46 12.73
CA PRO A 318 17.13 -7.39 13.30
C PRO A 318 17.91 -6.10 13.58
N ALA A 319 19.14 -6.20 14.11
CA ALA A 319 19.95 -5.02 14.42
C ALA A 319 20.26 -4.21 13.14
N ARG A 320 20.62 -4.89 12.05
CA ARG A 320 20.79 -4.26 10.73
C ARG A 320 19.50 -3.58 10.27
N ASN A 321 18.37 -4.28 10.32
CA ASN A 321 17.06 -3.73 9.97
C ASN A 321 16.81 -2.41 10.70
N VAL A 322 16.88 -2.44 12.03
CA VAL A 322 16.66 -1.24 12.87
C VAL A 322 17.66 -0.13 12.57
N LEU A 323 18.94 -0.45 12.36
CA LEU A 323 19.96 0.56 12.12
C LEU A 323 19.76 1.28 10.77
N MET A 324 19.44 0.54 9.72
CA MET A 324 19.30 1.11 8.36
C MET A 324 17.95 1.80 8.17
N THR A 325 16.86 1.15 8.56
CA THR A 325 15.52 1.63 8.24
C THR A 325 14.85 2.37 9.41
N GLY A 326 15.28 2.08 10.64
CA GLY A 326 14.73 2.68 11.85
C GLY A 326 14.75 4.21 11.85
N PRO A 327 15.82 4.91 11.41
CA PRO A 327 15.80 6.37 11.30
C PRO A 327 14.65 6.89 10.42
N PHE A 328 14.37 6.22 9.30
CA PHE A 328 13.28 6.58 8.41
C PHE A 328 11.90 6.27 9.01
N THR A 329 11.76 5.13 9.70
CA THR A 329 10.54 4.81 10.45
C THR A 329 10.29 5.84 11.55
N VAL A 330 11.32 6.28 12.26
CA VAL A 330 11.21 7.36 13.27
C VAL A 330 10.71 8.65 12.62
N VAL A 331 11.23 9.03 11.44
CA VAL A 331 10.71 10.18 10.69
C VAL A 331 9.22 10.02 10.39
N VAL A 332 8.79 8.87 9.86
CA VAL A 332 7.35 8.60 9.61
C VAL A 332 6.53 8.73 10.90
N LEU A 333 7.00 8.16 12.00
CA LEU A 333 6.30 8.22 13.29
C LEU A 333 6.21 9.64 13.85
N LEU A 334 7.29 10.42 13.78
CA LEU A 334 7.29 11.83 14.21
C LEU A 334 6.30 12.64 13.38
N VAL A 335 6.36 12.50 12.06
CA VAL A 335 5.48 13.20 11.13
C VAL A 335 4.01 12.79 11.33
N LEU A 336 3.75 11.50 11.61
CA LEU A 336 2.43 10.99 11.98
C LEU A 336 1.93 11.61 13.29
N VAL A 337 2.75 11.63 14.34
CA VAL A 337 2.39 12.21 15.65
C VAL A 337 2.07 13.70 15.50
N MET A 338 2.92 14.46 14.81
CA MET A 338 2.67 15.87 14.52
C MET A 338 1.37 16.07 13.74
N GLY A 339 1.11 15.25 12.72
CA GLY A 339 -0.14 15.29 11.97
C GLY A 339 -1.37 15.02 12.84
N LEU A 340 -1.29 14.01 13.72
CA LEU A 340 -2.35 13.67 14.66
C LEU A 340 -2.60 14.75 15.72
N GLU A 341 -1.56 15.46 16.16
CA GLU A 341 -1.70 16.58 17.09
C GLU A 341 -2.42 17.76 16.42
N VAL A 342 -2.03 18.11 15.19
CA VAL A 342 -2.67 19.18 14.41
C VAL A 342 -4.14 18.86 14.14
N GLU A 343 -4.42 17.64 13.69
CA GLU A 343 -5.80 17.17 13.48
C GLU A 343 -6.61 17.16 14.78
N GLY A 344 -6.05 16.62 15.86
CA GLY A 344 -6.71 16.54 17.16
C GLY A 344 -7.03 17.93 17.74
N ALA A 345 -6.11 18.89 17.61
CA ALA A 345 -6.33 20.26 18.05
C ALA A 345 -7.43 20.95 17.22
N GLY A 346 -7.45 20.74 15.90
CA GLY A 346 -8.50 21.22 15.01
C GLY A 346 -9.88 20.67 15.36
N LEU A 347 -9.97 19.35 15.52
CA LEU A 347 -11.22 18.68 15.90
C LEU A 347 -11.71 19.11 17.28
N ARG A 348 -10.81 19.26 18.26
CA ARG A 348 -11.19 19.75 19.60
C ARG A 348 -11.92 21.08 19.52
N ARG A 349 -11.33 22.07 18.82
CA ARG A 349 -11.96 23.39 18.66
C ARG A 349 -13.34 23.30 18.03
N GLN A 350 -13.49 22.49 16.98
CA GLN A 350 -14.77 22.34 16.28
C GLN A 350 -15.84 21.64 17.12
N LEU A 351 -15.44 20.64 17.92
CA LEU A 351 -16.33 19.95 18.86
C LEU A 351 -16.76 20.87 20.02
N GLU A 352 -15.84 21.65 20.58
CA GLU A 352 -16.14 22.62 21.65
C GLU A 352 -17.08 23.73 21.17
N GLN A 353 -16.96 24.16 19.91
CA GLN A 353 -17.92 25.08 19.30
C GLN A 353 -19.33 24.49 19.19
N GLU A 354 -19.48 23.20 18.86
CA GLU A 354 -20.80 22.54 18.84
C GLU A 354 -21.42 22.46 20.23
N VAL A 355 -20.60 22.23 21.26
CA VAL A 355 -21.04 22.26 22.67
C VAL A 355 -21.50 23.67 23.04
N ALA A 356 -20.71 24.70 22.72
CA ALA A 356 -21.04 26.09 23.04
C ALA A 356 -22.27 26.61 22.29
N ALA A 357 -22.48 26.15 21.05
CA ALA A 357 -23.67 26.48 20.26
C ALA A 357 -24.95 25.80 20.76
N ALA A 358 -24.86 24.91 21.76
CA ALA A 358 -25.97 24.13 22.30
C ALA A 358 -26.79 23.41 21.22
N SER A 359 -26.13 22.93 20.16
CA SER A 359 -26.80 22.30 19.01
C SER A 359 -27.41 20.93 19.32
N GLY A 360 -27.11 20.36 20.50
CA GLY A 360 -27.49 19.00 20.90
C GLY A 360 -26.71 17.89 20.17
N ALA A 361 -25.95 18.23 19.13
CA ALA A 361 -25.19 17.26 18.35
C ALA A 361 -24.03 16.65 19.16
N VAL A 362 -23.31 17.46 19.95
CA VAL A 362 -22.17 17.03 20.78
C VAL A 362 -22.35 17.53 22.20
N GLY A 363 -22.25 16.61 23.18
CA GLY A 363 -22.24 16.94 24.61
C GLY A 363 -20.84 17.19 25.16
N ALA A 364 -20.73 17.99 26.23
CA ALA A 364 -19.44 18.32 26.86
C ALA A 364 -18.66 17.07 27.33
N GLY A 365 -19.37 16.07 27.90
CA GLY A 365 -18.77 14.80 28.31
C GLY A 365 -18.35 13.90 27.15
N GLU A 366 -18.85 14.13 25.94
CA GLU A 366 -18.54 13.33 24.75
C GLU A 366 -17.23 13.77 24.09
N VAL A 367 -16.85 15.04 24.19
CA VAL A 367 -15.61 15.59 23.60
C VAL A 367 -14.36 14.79 23.98
N PRO A 368 -14.05 14.53 25.27
CA PRO A 368 -12.86 13.75 25.63
C PRO A 368 -12.93 12.28 25.19
N VAL A 369 -14.13 11.72 25.03
CA VAL A 369 -14.32 10.38 24.47
C VAL A 369 -14.01 10.42 22.97
N LEU A 370 -14.61 11.35 22.22
CA LEU A 370 -14.45 11.49 20.77
C LEU A 370 -12.99 11.73 20.36
N LEU A 371 -12.22 12.49 21.16
CA LEU A 371 -10.81 12.79 20.87
C LEU A 371 -9.83 11.67 21.24
N SER A 372 -10.27 10.57 21.87
CA SER A 372 -9.39 9.46 22.24
C SER A 372 -9.85 8.14 21.64
N ALA A 373 -9.00 7.55 20.79
CA ALA A 373 -9.28 6.25 20.16
C ALA A 373 -9.61 5.15 21.17
N TRP A 374 -8.84 5.13 22.27
CA TRP A 374 -8.99 4.15 23.34
C TRP A 374 -10.27 4.37 24.13
N ARG A 375 -10.62 5.61 24.50
CA ARG A 375 -11.89 5.89 25.19
C ARG A 375 -13.11 5.61 24.32
N ARG A 376 -13.03 5.86 23.01
CA ARG A 376 -14.09 5.43 22.08
C ARG A 376 -14.20 3.93 22.06
N LEU A 377 -13.10 3.21 21.94
CA LEU A 377 -13.11 1.74 21.93
C LEU A 377 -13.71 1.18 23.22
N ASP A 378 -13.27 1.69 24.37
CA ASP A 378 -13.80 1.34 25.69
C ASP A 378 -15.31 1.61 25.80
N SER A 379 -15.77 2.82 25.43
CA SER A 379 -17.20 3.16 25.42
C SER A 379 -18.03 2.25 24.51
N ARG A 380 -17.46 1.79 23.39
CA ARG A 380 -18.12 0.87 22.47
C ARG A 380 -18.19 -0.53 23.05
N TYR A 381 -17.12 -1.00 23.71
CA TYR A 381 -17.15 -2.28 24.41
C TYR A 381 -18.13 -2.27 25.59
N ALA A 382 -18.20 -1.20 26.37
CA ALA A 382 -19.21 -1.03 27.40
C ALA A 382 -20.63 -1.07 26.81
N ALA A 383 -20.86 -0.37 25.70
CA ALA A 383 -22.15 -0.41 24.99
C ALA A 383 -22.48 -1.80 24.43
N PHE A 384 -21.47 -2.56 23.98
CA PHE A 384 -21.62 -3.95 23.58
C PHE A 384 -22.01 -4.84 24.76
N ALA A 385 -21.39 -4.67 25.93
CA ALA A 385 -21.72 -5.44 27.11
C ALA A 385 -23.16 -5.21 27.58
N LEU A 386 -23.69 -4.00 27.42
CA LEU A 386 -25.04 -3.62 27.85
C LEU A 386 -26.14 -3.99 26.84
N GLY A 387 -25.90 -3.78 25.54
CA GLY A 387 -26.92 -3.90 24.50
C GLY A 387 -26.52 -4.70 23.26
N GLY A 388 -25.41 -5.44 23.35
CA GLY A 388 -24.89 -6.30 22.30
C GLY A 388 -24.43 -5.55 21.05
N TRP A 389 -24.38 -6.29 19.94
CA TRP A 389 -23.84 -5.81 18.67
C TRP A 389 -24.60 -4.64 18.05
N ARG A 390 -25.93 -4.57 18.27
CA ARG A 390 -26.76 -3.47 17.74
C ARG A 390 -26.38 -2.13 18.37
N THR A 391 -26.24 -2.10 19.70
CA THR A 391 -25.86 -0.89 20.44
C THR A 391 -24.41 -0.48 20.14
N TYR A 392 -23.48 -1.43 20.04
CA TYR A 392 -22.12 -1.18 19.57
C TYR A 392 -22.09 -0.46 18.21
N ARG A 393 -22.86 -0.94 17.23
CA ARG A 393 -22.92 -0.35 15.89
C ARG A 393 -23.59 1.03 15.90
N ARG A 394 -24.67 1.21 16.66
CA ARG A 394 -25.35 2.51 16.79
C ARG A 394 -24.42 3.57 17.40
N LEU A 395 -23.75 3.25 18.51
CA LEU A 395 -22.77 4.15 19.13
C LEU A 395 -21.59 4.45 18.19
N THR A 396 -21.09 3.43 17.48
CA THR A 396 -20.03 3.63 16.48
C THR A 396 -20.46 4.59 15.38
N ARG A 397 -21.71 4.48 14.88
CA ARG A 397 -22.26 5.39 13.86
C ARG A 397 -22.41 6.81 14.39
N LEU A 398 -22.93 6.96 15.60
CA LEU A 398 -23.08 8.26 16.27
C LEU A 398 -21.72 8.97 16.39
N GLN A 399 -20.73 8.32 17.00
CA GLN A 399 -19.39 8.89 17.17
C GLN A 399 -18.71 9.22 15.83
N THR A 400 -18.90 8.36 14.82
CA THR A 400 -18.38 8.61 13.47
C THR A 400 -19.04 9.84 12.84
N ALA A 401 -20.34 10.01 12.99
CA ALA A 401 -21.07 11.17 12.47
C ALA A 401 -20.62 12.47 13.16
N GLN A 402 -20.44 12.45 14.48
CA GLN A 402 -19.93 13.60 15.26
C GLN A 402 -18.53 14.02 14.80
N LEU A 403 -17.60 13.07 14.65
CA LEU A 403 -16.25 13.34 14.15
C LEU A 403 -16.26 13.84 12.71
N ARG A 404 -17.15 13.30 11.86
CA ARG A 404 -17.29 13.74 10.46
C ARG A 404 -17.79 15.18 10.35
N LEU A 405 -18.74 15.58 11.20
CA LEU A 405 -19.19 16.98 11.27
C LEU A 405 -18.05 17.91 11.68
N ALA A 406 -17.34 17.58 12.76
CA ALA A 406 -16.21 18.37 13.24
C ALA A 406 -15.10 18.49 12.18
N ARG A 407 -14.80 17.39 11.47
CA ARG A 407 -13.81 17.37 10.39
C ARG A 407 -14.25 18.20 9.19
N LEU A 408 -15.51 18.12 8.77
CA LEU A 408 -16.07 18.96 7.70
C LEU A 408 -15.84 20.45 7.99
N LYS A 409 -16.17 20.89 9.22
CA LYS A 409 -15.99 22.28 9.64
C LYS A 409 -14.51 22.69 9.64
N TRP A 410 -13.65 21.86 10.24
CA TRP A 410 -12.20 22.10 10.30
C TRP A 410 -11.56 22.14 8.90
N GLN A 411 -12.02 21.29 7.98
CA GLN A 411 -11.54 21.25 6.61
C GLN A 411 -11.88 22.54 5.85
N ARG A 412 -13.09 23.07 6.02
CA ARG A 412 -13.48 24.34 5.38
C ARG A 412 -12.71 25.52 5.95
N GLU A 413 -12.52 25.55 7.27
CA GLU A 413 -11.68 26.52 7.97
C GLU A 413 -10.26 26.54 7.39
N GLN A 414 -9.61 25.38 7.25
CA GLN A 414 -8.26 25.30 6.65
C GLN A 414 -8.20 25.74 5.19
N GLN A 415 -9.27 25.51 4.42
CA GLN A 415 -9.33 25.92 3.03
C GLN A 415 -9.70 27.41 2.86
N GLY A 416 -9.91 28.15 3.95
CA GLY A 416 -10.41 29.52 3.90
C GLY A 416 -11.80 29.63 3.28
N LYS A 417 -12.56 28.52 3.26
CA LYS A 417 -13.92 28.50 2.72
C LYS A 417 -14.91 28.90 3.82
N PRO A 418 -15.95 29.67 3.49
CA PRO A 418 -16.99 30.01 4.46
C PRO A 418 -17.70 28.75 4.97
N ALA A 419 -18.36 28.84 6.13
CA ALA A 419 -19.22 27.78 6.65
C ALA A 419 -20.24 27.31 5.60
N ASP A 420 -20.70 26.07 5.72
CA ASP A 420 -21.76 25.51 4.87
C ASP A 420 -22.96 25.15 5.74
N PRO A 421 -23.88 26.09 5.94
CA PRO A 421 -25.02 25.89 6.85
C PRO A 421 -25.86 24.67 6.48
N HIS A 422 -26.02 24.37 5.18
CA HIS A 422 -26.81 23.23 4.73
C HIS A 422 -26.15 21.90 5.09
N SER A 423 -24.85 21.75 4.77
CA SER A 423 -24.11 20.52 5.10
C SER A 423 -23.95 20.33 6.61
N GLU A 424 -23.73 21.42 7.36
CA GLU A 424 -23.64 21.37 8.82
C GLU A 424 -24.99 21.02 9.46
N ALA A 425 -26.09 21.63 9.01
CA ALA A 425 -27.44 21.31 9.50
C ALA A 425 -27.82 19.86 9.21
N ALA A 426 -27.53 19.36 8.00
CA ALA A 426 -27.75 17.96 7.65
C ALA A 426 -26.92 17.01 8.55
N GLY A 427 -25.67 17.36 8.84
CA GLY A 427 -24.82 16.62 9.76
C GLY A 427 -25.38 16.60 11.19
N ARG A 428 -25.86 17.75 11.70
CA ARG A 428 -26.50 17.85 13.02
C ARG A 428 -27.78 17.01 13.10
N SER A 429 -28.66 17.09 12.08
CA SER A 429 -29.88 16.27 12.01
C SER A 429 -29.57 14.79 12.08
N GLN A 430 -28.62 14.32 11.26
CA GLN A 430 -28.19 12.92 11.27
C GLN A 430 -27.68 12.47 12.64
N ILE A 431 -26.95 13.32 13.35
CA ILE A 431 -26.44 13.02 14.69
C ILE A 431 -27.59 12.90 15.71
N LEU A 432 -28.57 13.80 15.64
CA LEU A 432 -29.74 13.79 16.52
C LEU A 432 -30.60 12.52 16.30
N GLU A 433 -30.84 12.15 15.04
CA GLU A 433 -31.55 10.90 14.69
C GLU A 433 -30.82 9.66 15.24
N LEU A 434 -29.48 9.61 15.11
CA LEU A 434 -28.67 8.52 15.64
C LEU A 434 -28.68 8.46 17.17
N ARG A 435 -28.80 9.61 17.83
CA ARG A 435 -28.89 9.71 19.29
C ARG A 435 -30.25 9.21 19.78
N GLU A 436 -31.34 9.63 19.16
CA GLU A 436 -32.68 9.12 19.48
C GLU A 436 -32.76 7.60 19.32
N ALA A 437 -32.19 7.08 18.23
CA ALA A 437 -32.11 5.64 18.00
C ALA A 437 -31.22 4.88 19.00
N LEU A 438 -30.36 5.56 19.78
CA LEU A 438 -29.55 4.94 20.83
C LEU A 438 -30.29 4.92 22.19
N ALA A 439 -31.23 5.84 22.40
CA ALA A 439 -32.04 5.92 23.62
C ALA A 439 -33.16 4.85 23.68
N VAL A 440 -33.48 4.22 22.54
CA VAL A 440 -34.44 3.11 22.38
C VAL A 440 -33.70 1.79 22.21
#